data_AF-A0A4Q1FWK5-F1
#
_entry.id   AF-A0A4Q1FWK5-F1
#
_cell.length_a   1.000
_cell.length_b   1.000
_cell.length_c   1.000
_cell.angle_alpha   90.00
_cell.angle_beta   90.00
_cell.angle_gamma   90.00
#
_symmetry.space_group_name_H-M   'P 1'
#
loop_
_entity.id
_entity.type
_entity.pdbx_description
1 polymer ?
#
loop_
_entity_poly.entity_id
_entity_poly.type
_entity_poly.pdbx_seq_one_letter_code
_entity_poly.pdbx_strand_id
1 'polypeptide(L)'
;MARQRPFKGENDPQIFTEVRTFLQALNSGDGTPMEFLSPDEARQILIGAQKSVEVNYSGIEETEQVISQNGYDVNIHITKPKDSQPGAPVFIFTHGGGWVLGDYPTHRRLVRDLVVESGAVAVFPDYTPSPEAKYPVAINQIYAVTQWVAENGEKIGVDGKNLAVVGNSVGGNMTAVMALMAKNNNGPHIKLQVLLWPVANADFETVSYNEFSEGRFLTKNMMKWFWENYLPDTEKRKEIYASPLQASLEQLKGLPPALVQTAENDVLRDEGEAYARKLNEAGVEVTLTRYSGLIHDYGLLNPLADIPAIQTAILQAAAVIKDKLK
;
A
#
# COMPACT_ATOMS: atom_id res chain seq x y z
N MET A 1 -5.37 -10.74 -27.83
CA MET A 1 -4.69 -11.80 -27.05
C MET A 1 -3.49 -11.18 -26.38
N ALA A 2 -3.47 -11.10 -25.04
CA ALA A 2 -2.29 -10.66 -24.31
C ALA A 2 -1.15 -11.64 -24.63
N ARG A 3 -0.02 -11.13 -25.14
CA ARG A 3 1.14 -11.98 -25.40
C ARG A 3 1.79 -12.28 -24.05
N GLN A 4 1.89 -13.55 -23.69
CA GLN A 4 2.77 -13.95 -22.58
C GLN A 4 4.18 -13.45 -22.88
N ARG A 5 4.86 -12.96 -21.84
CA ARG A 5 6.26 -12.56 -21.93
C ARG A 5 7.10 -13.75 -22.39
N PRO A 6 8.00 -13.57 -23.38
CA PRO A 6 8.82 -14.67 -23.88
C PRO A 6 9.91 -15.10 -22.90
N PHE A 7 10.16 -14.32 -21.85
CA PHE A 7 11.18 -14.57 -20.84
C PHE A 7 10.56 -14.79 -19.46
N LYS A 8 11.15 -15.72 -18.70
CA LYS A 8 10.94 -15.81 -17.24
C LYS A 8 11.39 -14.51 -16.56
N GLY A 9 10.79 -14.16 -15.43
CA GLY A 9 11.05 -12.88 -14.75
C GLY A 9 12.54 -12.65 -14.45
N GLU A 10 13.23 -13.68 -13.96
CA GLU A 10 14.67 -13.65 -13.67
C GLU A 10 15.58 -13.51 -14.91
N ASN A 11 15.02 -13.68 -16.12
CA ASN A 11 15.73 -13.58 -17.39
C ASN A 11 15.19 -12.46 -18.31
N ASP A 12 14.21 -11.67 -17.87
CA ASP A 12 13.53 -10.68 -18.71
C ASP A 12 14.39 -9.40 -18.84
N PRO A 13 14.85 -9.01 -20.05
CA PRO A 13 15.67 -7.81 -20.22
C PRO A 13 14.95 -6.49 -19.89
N GLN A 14 13.63 -6.51 -19.70
CA GLN A 14 12.86 -5.35 -19.23
C GLN A 14 12.80 -5.23 -17.71
N ILE A 15 13.45 -6.12 -16.94
CA ILE A 15 13.57 -6.05 -15.48
C ILE A 15 15.01 -5.67 -15.11
N PHE A 16 15.18 -4.75 -14.16
CA PHE A 16 16.53 -4.36 -13.71
C PHE A 16 17.32 -5.56 -13.19
N THR A 17 18.63 -5.54 -13.40
CA THR A 17 19.51 -6.69 -13.13
C THR A 17 19.45 -7.12 -11.66
N GLU A 18 19.41 -6.16 -10.74
CA GLU A 18 19.30 -6.39 -9.30
C GLU A 18 17.97 -7.06 -8.93
N VAL A 19 16.87 -6.60 -9.55
CA VAL A 19 15.55 -7.23 -9.40
C VAL A 19 15.54 -8.64 -10.00
N ARG A 20 16.21 -8.86 -11.14
CA ARG A 20 16.37 -10.21 -11.72
C ARG A 20 17.15 -11.14 -10.80
N THR A 21 18.21 -10.65 -10.15
CA THR A 21 18.97 -11.45 -9.16
C THR A 21 18.09 -11.86 -7.98
N PHE A 22 17.26 -10.94 -7.47
CA PHE A 22 16.27 -11.25 -6.44
C PHE A 22 15.26 -12.31 -6.92
N LEU A 23 14.70 -12.15 -8.12
CA LEU A 23 13.77 -13.11 -8.70
C LEU A 23 14.44 -14.47 -8.96
N GLN A 24 15.71 -14.49 -9.36
CA GLN A 24 16.46 -15.74 -9.58
C GLN A 24 16.59 -16.53 -8.28
N ALA A 25 16.91 -15.86 -7.17
CA ALA A 25 16.99 -16.49 -5.86
C ALA A 25 15.62 -17.02 -5.42
N LEU A 26 14.58 -16.20 -5.52
CA LEU A 26 13.21 -16.56 -5.16
C LEU A 26 12.68 -17.75 -5.99
N ASN A 27 12.82 -17.69 -7.32
CA ASN A 27 12.28 -18.67 -8.26
C ASN A 27 13.12 -19.95 -8.33
N SER A 28 14.32 -19.98 -7.75
CA SER A 28 15.16 -21.18 -7.69
C SER A 28 14.81 -22.14 -6.55
N GLY A 29 14.00 -21.69 -5.58
CA GLY A 29 13.52 -22.52 -4.49
C GLY A 29 12.47 -23.54 -4.95
N ASP A 30 12.42 -24.68 -4.27
CA ASP A 30 11.38 -25.71 -4.36
C ASP A 30 10.21 -25.45 -3.38
N GLY A 31 10.08 -24.21 -2.91
CA GLY A 31 9.07 -23.81 -1.94
C GLY A 31 7.65 -23.96 -2.45
N THR A 32 6.76 -24.37 -1.56
CA THR A 32 5.31 -24.41 -1.81
C THR A 32 4.80 -23.01 -2.20
N PRO A 33 4.02 -22.86 -3.30
CA PRO A 33 3.41 -21.58 -3.64
C PRO A 33 2.58 -21.02 -2.49
N MET A 34 2.64 -19.71 -2.29
CA MET A 34 2.10 -19.04 -1.09
C MET A 34 0.62 -19.32 -0.87
N GLU A 35 -0.17 -19.42 -1.94
CA GLU A 35 -1.61 -19.71 -1.88
C GLU A 35 -1.97 -21.11 -1.35
N PHE A 36 -0.98 -22.01 -1.20
CA PHE A 36 -1.16 -23.34 -0.60
C PHE A 36 -0.66 -23.42 0.85
N LEU A 37 -0.06 -22.35 1.37
CA LEU A 37 0.37 -22.27 2.76
C LEU A 37 -0.79 -21.89 3.68
N SER A 38 -0.67 -22.22 4.96
CA SER A 38 -1.52 -21.57 5.98
C SER A 38 -1.19 -20.07 6.06
N PRO A 39 -2.14 -19.22 6.52
CA PRO A 39 -1.87 -17.79 6.75
C PRO A 39 -0.61 -17.53 7.60
N ASP A 40 -0.38 -18.33 8.65
CA ASP A 40 0.78 -18.17 9.53
C ASP A 40 2.09 -18.51 8.82
N GLU A 41 2.14 -19.59 8.05
CA GLU A 41 3.31 -19.93 7.23
C GLU A 41 3.58 -18.85 6.16
N ALA A 42 2.53 -18.35 5.51
CA ALA A 42 2.66 -17.27 4.52
C ALA A 42 3.22 -15.98 5.17
N ARG A 43 2.75 -15.61 6.37
CA ARG A 43 3.29 -14.47 7.14
C ARG A 43 4.79 -14.63 7.41
N GLN A 44 5.24 -15.83 7.76
CA GLN A 44 6.67 -16.09 8.01
C GLN A 44 7.54 -15.89 6.76
N ILE A 45 7.01 -16.12 5.56
CA ILE A 45 7.75 -15.84 4.30
C ILE A 45 8.11 -14.36 4.20
N LEU A 46 7.12 -13.46 4.38
CA LEU A 46 7.37 -12.01 4.31
C LEU A 46 8.28 -11.55 5.46
N ILE A 47 8.06 -12.04 6.67
CA ILE A 47 8.91 -11.72 7.84
C ILE A 47 10.36 -12.14 7.58
N GLY A 48 10.57 -13.36 7.08
CA GLY A 48 11.90 -13.89 6.74
C GLY A 48 12.59 -13.08 5.65
N ALA A 49 11.87 -12.73 4.58
CA ALA A 49 12.39 -11.90 3.49
C ALA A 49 12.83 -10.52 3.99
N GLN A 50 12.03 -9.87 4.84
CA GLN A 50 12.36 -8.55 5.38
C GLN A 50 13.55 -8.59 6.36
N LYS A 51 13.74 -9.70 7.08
CA LYS A 51 14.87 -9.90 8.01
C LYS A 51 16.15 -10.40 7.33
N SER A 52 16.09 -10.77 6.05
CA SER A 52 17.24 -11.35 5.34
C SER A 52 18.37 -10.36 5.04
N VAL A 53 18.10 -9.06 5.17
CA VAL A 53 19.07 -7.99 4.96
C VAL A 53 18.99 -6.97 6.08
N GLU A 54 20.13 -6.39 6.45
CA GLU A 54 20.17 -5.24 7.34
C GLU A 54 19.72 -3.99 6.58
N VAL A 55 18.91 -3.15 7.23
CA VAL A 55 18.44 -1.90 6.67
C VAL A 55 18.53 -0.77 7.69
N ASN A 56 18.58 0.46 7.19
CA ASN A 56 18.74 1.64 8.02
C ASN A 56 17.41 2.06 8.66
N TYR A 57 17.34 2.05 10.00
CA TYR A 57 16.20 2.58 10.78
C TYR A 57 16.51 3.90 11.50
N SER A 58 17.62 4.56 11.18
CA SER A 58 18.00 5.83 11.80
C SER A 58 17.11 7.00 11.33
N GLY A 59 17.12 8.09 12.09
CA GLY A 59 16.38 9.32 11.76
C GLY A 59 14.95 9.36 12.29
N ILE A 60 14.49 8.30 12.95
CA ILE A 60 13.13 8.21 13.51
C ILE A 60 13.12 7.98 15.03
N GLU A 61 12.01 8.35 15.65
CA GLU A 61 11.55 7.95 16.98
C GLU A 61 10.22 7.23 16.86
N GLU A 62 10.02 6.17 17.65
CA GLU A 62 8.86 5.29 17.56
C GLU A 62 8.19 5.16 18.91
N THR A 63 6.87 5.25 18.91
CA THR A 63 6.01 4.94 20.06
C THR A 63 4.82 4.13 19.61
N GLU A 64 4.19 3.41 20.52
CA GLU A 64 2.95 2.67 20.26
C GLU A 64 1.91 2.96 21.33
N GLN A 65 0.64 2.91 20.97
CA GLN A 65 -0.47 2.99 21.92
C GLN A 65 -1.76 2.40 21.31
N VAL A 66 -2.67 1.97 22.18
CA VAL A 66 -4.03 1.62 21.79
C VAL A 66 -4.92 2.87 21.86
N ILE A 67 -5.70 3.10 20.81
CA ILE A 67 -6.73 4.14 20.75
C ILE A 67 -8.11 3.52 20.62
N SER A 68 -9.13 4.25 21.09
CA SER A 68 -10.54 3.87 20.97
C SER A 68 -11.31 4.92 20.17
N GLN A 69 -11.93 4.53 19.06
CA GLN A 69 -12.79 5.39 18.24
C GLN A 69 -13.86 4.55 17.54
N ASN A 70 -15.10 5.03 17.44
CA ASN A 70 -16.22 4.35 16.78
C ASN A 70 -16.49 2.91 17.26
N GLY A 71 -16.15 2.60 18.52
CA GLY A 71 -16.30 1.25 19.07
C GLY A 71 -15.20 0.27 18.65
N TYR A 72 -14.12 0.74 18.03
CA TYR A 72 -12.93 -0.05 17.73
C TYR A 72 -11.79 0.36 18.66
N ASP A 73 -11.13 -0.65 19.25
CA ASP A 73 -9.82 -0.50 19.88
C ASP A 73 -8.76 -0.94 18.87
N VAL A 74 -7.85 -0.03 18.51
CA VAL A 74 -6.82 -0.28 17.50
C VAL A 74 -5.47 0.13 18.06
N ASN A 75 -4.49 -0.78 18.03
CA ASN A 75 -3.10 -0.44 18.30
C ASN A 75 -2.55 0.40 17.14
N ILE A 76 -1.86 1.49 17.45
CA ILE A 76 -1.22 2.34 16.45
C ILE A 76 0.27 2.45 16.75
N HIS A 77 1.09 2.31 15.71
CA HIS A 77 2.51 2.67 15.77
C HIS A 77 2.68 4.08 15.22
N ILE A 78 3.42 4.91 15.94
CA ILE A 78 3.66 6.30 15.58
C ILE A 78 5.14 6.44 15.34
N THR A 79 5.50 6.85 14.11
CA THR A 79 6.88 7.01 13.67
C THR A 79 7.12 8.47 13.33
N LYS A 80 7.99 9.13 14.08
CA LYS A 80 8.31 10.56 13.94
C LYS A 80 9.73 10.76 13.44
N PRO A 81 10.04 11.82 12.69
CA PRO A 81 11.41 12.27 12.53
C PRO A 81 12.01 12.63 13.90
N LYS A 82 13.30 12.35 14.15
CA LYS A 82 13.96 12.67 15.44
C LYS A 82 13.84 14.12 15.89
N ASP A 83 13.78 15.05 14.93
CA ASP A 83 13.69 16.49 15.21
C ASP A 83 12.26 17.03 14.96
N SER A 84 11.25 16.16 15.06
CA SER A 84 9.84 16.52 14.83
C SER A 84 9.39 17.62 15.79
N GLN A 85 8.84 18.69 15.23
CA GLN A 85 8.25 19.78 16.02
C GLN A 85 6.80 19.44 16.40
N PRO A 86 6.27 19.99 17.52
CA PRO A 86 4.85 19.89 17.82
C PRO A 86 3.98 20.44 16.68
N GLY A 87 2.89 19.75 16.35
CA GLY A 87 2.01 20.14 15.25
C GLY A 87 2.56 19.74 13.87
N ALA A 88 3.48 18.78 13.82
CA ALA A 88 3.97 18.23 12.55
C ALA A 88 2.82 17.67 11.70
N PRO A 89 2.92 17.73 10.35
CA PRO A 89 1.97 17.06 9.47
C PRO A 89 1.99 15.55 9.69
N VAL A 90 0.88 14.89 9.35
CA VAL A 90 0.71 13.44 9.57
C VAL A 90 0.21 12.74 8.32
N PHE A 91 0.62 11.49 8.14
CA PHE A 91 -0.05 10.58 7.23
C PHE A 91 -0.41 9.27 7.92
N ILE A 92 -1.59 8.75 7.61
CA ILE A 92 -1.95 7.38 7.96
C ILE A 92 -1.27 6.44 6.96
N PHE A 93 -0.43 5.53 7.44
CA PHE A 93 0.19 4.51 6.59
C PHE A 93 -0.58 3.19 6.74
N THR A 94 -1.27 2.76 5.69
CA THR A 94 -1.92 1.46 5.64
C THR A 94 -1.04 0.46 4.89
N HIS A 95 -0.69 -0.63 5.56
CA HIS A 95 0.25 -1.61 5.02
C HIS A 95 -0.35 -2.55 3.97
N GLY A 96 0.53 -3.08 3.13
CA GLY A 96 0.25 -4.12 2.16
C GLY A 96 0.39 -5.54 2.75
N GLY A 97 0.44 -6.54 1.87
CA GLY A 97 0.52 -7.96 2.25
C GLY A 97 -0.75 -8.76 1.95
N GLY A 98 -1.56 -8.34 0.98
CA GLY A 98 -2.69 -9.17 0.53
C GLY A 98 -3.77 -9.40 1.61
N TRP A 99 -3.90 -8.48 2.57
CA TRP A 99 -4.73 -8.54 3.79
C TRP A 99 -4.35 -9.63 4.78
N VAL A 100 -3.63 -10.67 4.34
CA VAL A 100 -3.23 -11.83 5.15
C VAL A 100 -1.88 -11.65 5.81
N LEU A 101 -0.94 -11.02 5.10
CA LEU A 101 0.42 -10.75 5.55
C LEU A 101 0.59 -9.29 5.97
N GLY A 102 1.78 -9.00 6.49
CA GLY A 102 2.21 -7.66 6.82
C GLY A 102 1.86 -7.29 8.24
N ASP A 103 2.72 -6.46 8.80
CA ASP A 103 2.66 -5.87 10.13
C ASP A 103 3.56 -4.64 10.14
N TYR A 104 3.66 -3.95 11.28
CA TYR A 104 4.57 -2.82 11.40
C TYR A 104 6.04 -3.21 11.16
N PRO A 105 6.62 -4.25 11.80
CA PRO A 105 8.01 -4.65 11.57
C PRO A 105 8.37 -4.92 10.10
N THR A 106 7.51 -5.58 9.34
CA THR A 106 7.74 -5.88 7.90
C THR A 106 7.73 -4.63 7.05
N HIS A 107 6.96 -3.61 7.41
CA HIS A 107 6.85 -2.35 6.66
C HIS A 107 7.72 -1.22 7.24
N ARG A 108 8.36 -1.46 8.39
CA ARG A 108 9.08 -0.44 9.18
C ARG A 108 10.07 0.36 8.36
N ARG A 109 10.82 -0.26 7.45
CA ARG A 109 11.79 0.46 6.60
C ARG A 109 11.09 1.40 5.62
N LEU A 110 10.04 0.95 4.93
CA LEU A 110 9.24 1.81 4.03
C LEU A 110 8.64 3.00 4.79
N VAL A 111 8.04 2.74 5.96
CA VAL A 111 7.48 3.80 6.82
C VAL A 111 8.58 4.79 7.21
N ARG A 112 9.72 4.28 7.69
CA ARG A 112 10.89 5.09 8.05
C ARG A 112 11.35 5.97 6.89
N ASP A 113 11.48 5.41 5.69
CA ASP A 113 12.00 6.16 4.55
C ASP A 113 11.04 7.30 4.17
N LEU A 114 9.73 7.04 4.15
CA LEU A 114 8.73 8.09 3.92
C LEU A 114 8.75 9.15 5.02
N VAL A 115 8.87 8.77 6.29
CA VAL A 115 8.93 9.71 7.43
C VAL A 115 10.17 10.60 7.34
N VAL A 116 11.34 10.01 7.14
CA VAL A 116 12.61 10.77 7.09
C VAL A 116 12.62 11.73 5.92
N GLU A 117 12.21 11.29 4.74
CA GLU A 117 12.29 12.11 3.53
C GLU A 117 11.18 13.16 3.44
N SER A 118 9.97 12.87 3.96
CA SER A 118 8.87 13.83 3.94
C SER A 118 8.92 14.82 5.10
N GLY A 119 9.49 14.42 6.24
CA GLY A 119 9.41 15.16 7.50
C GLY A 119 8.04 15.09 8.18
N ALA A 120 7.09 14.31 7.64
CA ALA A 120 5.80 14.08 8.26
C ALA A 120 5.83 12.87 9.20
N VAL A 121 4.91 12.85 10.17
CA VAL A 121 4.73 11.73 11.10
C VAL A 121 3.87 10.65 10.45
N ALA A 122 4.27 9.40 10.57
CA ALA A 122 3.43 8.27 10.18
C ALA A 122 2.63 7.77 11.39
N VAL A 123 1.34 7.51 11.17
CA VAL A 123 0.52 6.70 12.07
C VAL A 123 0.15 5.41 11.32
N PHE A 124 0.60 4.28 11.83
CA PHE A 124 0.38 2.96 11.27
C PHE A 124 -0.69 2.24 12.10
N PRO A 125 -1.90 2.03 11.59
CA PRO A 125 -2.93 1.24 12.25
C PRO A 125 -2.63 -0.25 12.14
N ASP A 126 -2.57 -0.95 13.27
CA ASP A 126 -2.46 -2.41 13.34
C ASP A 126 -3.85 -3.04 13.13
N TYR A 127 -4.32 -3.00 11.88
CA TYR A 127 -5.64 -3.52 11.53
C TYR A 127 -5.67 -5.05 11.62
N THR A 128 -6.84 -5.63 11.90
CA THR A 128 -6.96 -7.08 12.03
C THR A 128 -6.78 -7.79 10.67
N PRO A 129 -5.80 -8.71 10.52
CA PRO A 129 -5.57 -9.42 9.26
C PRO A 129 -6.73 -10.33 8.85
N SER A 130 -6.72 -10.72 7.57
CA SER A 130 -7.51 -11.82 7.06
C SER A 130 -6.75 -13.15 7.14
N PRO A 131 -7.44 -14.30 7.26
CA PRO A 131 -8.89 -14.49 7.31
C PRO A 131 -9.53 -14.30 8.69
N GLU A 132 -8.78 -13.92 9.73
CA GLU A 132 -9.29 -13.70 11.10
C GLU A 132 -10.39 -12.64 11.13
N ALA A 133 -10.20 -11.56 10.38
CA ALA A 133 -11.22 -10.59 10.04
C ALA A 133 -11.40 -10.51 8.52
N LYS A 134 -12.64 -10.29 8.10
CA LYS A 134 -13.03 -10.14 6.68
C LYS A 134 -13.53 -8.73 6.42
N TYR A 135 -13.63 -8.36 5.15
CA TYR A 135 -14.30 -7.12 4.76
C TYR A 135 -15.68 -6.97 5.45
N PRO A 136 -16.02 -5.81 6.03
CA PRO A 136 -15.30 -4.53 6.02
C PRO A 136 -14.53 -4.20 7.32
N VAL A 137 -14.13 -5.18 8.14
CA VAL A 137 -13.57 -4.91 9.49
C VAL A 137 -12.32 -4.02 9.45
N ALA A 138 -11.30 -4.39 8.67
CA ALA A 138 -10.04 -3.65 8.60
C ALA A 138 -10.23 -2.20 8.13
N ILE A 139 -11.03 -1.97 7.08
CA ILE A 139 -11.29 -0.62 6.57
C ILE A 139 -12.05 0.24 7.60
N ASN A 140 -12.95 -0.34 8.39
CA ASN A 140 -13.61 0.39 9.46
C ASN A 140 -12.66 0.75 10.61
N GLN A 141 -11.73 -0.15 10.97
CA GLN A 141 -10.68 0.13 11.96
C GLN A 141 -9.76 1.26 11.49
N ILE A 142 -9.27 1.19 10.25
CA ILE A 142 -8.38 2.21 9.68
C ILE A 142 -9.10 3.57 9.59
N TYR A 143 -10.38 3.57 9.21
CA TYR A 143 -11.18 4.79 9.15
C TYR A 143 -11.40 5.39 10.54
N ALA A 144 -11.64 4.55 11.56
CA ALA A 144 -11.70 4.99 12.96
C ALA A 144 -10.37 5.61 13.42
N VAL A 145 -9.23 5.02 13.08
CA VAL A 145 -7.91 5.60 13.37
C VAL A 145 -7.73 6.94 12.65
N THR A 146 -8.13 7.03 11.38
CA THR A 146 -8.03 8.25 10.58
C THR A 146 -8.85 9.39 11.21
N GLN A 147 -10.08 9.11 11.66
CA GLN A 147 -10.90 10.08 12.40
C GLN A 147 -10.27 10.46 13.73
N TRP A 148 -9.79 9.47 14.49
CA TRP A 148 -9.17 9.72 15.79
C TRP A 148 -7.95 10.64 15.65
N VAL A 149 -7.07 10.41 14.68
CA VAL A 149 -5.89 11.25 14.43
C VAL A 149 -6.31 12.67 14.03
N ALA A 150 -7.33 12.82 13.20
CA ALA A 150 -7.83 14.14 12.81
C ALA A 150 -8.40 14.92 14.01
N GLU A 151 -9.06 14.24 14.95
CA GLU A 151 -9.68 14.84 16.14
C GLU A 151 -8.69 15.04 17.31
N ASN A 152 -7.70 14.15 17.45
CA ASN A 152 -6.84 14.02 18.63
C ASN A 152 -5.34 14.15 18.33
N GLY A 153 -4.97 14.62 17.13
CA GLY A 153 -3.57 14.70 16.69
C GLY A 153 -2.61 15.37 17.68
N GLU A 154 -3.08 16.39 18.41
CA GLU A 154 -2.29 17.07 19.44
C GLU A 154 -1.77 16.11 20.52
N LYS A 155 -2.53 15.06 20.88
CA LYS A 155 -2.12 14.05 21.88
C LYS A 155 -0.90 13.25 21.45
N ILE A 156 -0.66 13.14 20.14
CA ILE A 156 0.51 12.48 19.56
C ILE A 156 1.50 13.48 18.94
N GLY A 157 1.29 14.78 19.16
CA GLY A 157 2.18 15.85 18.71
C GLY A 157 2.06 16.21 17.22
N VAL A 158 0.94 15.89 16.56
CA VAL A 158 0.71 16.19 15.13
C VAL A 158 -0.46 17.16 14.92
N ASP A 159 -0.48 17.86 13.79
CA ASP A 159 -1.67 18.59 13.33
C ASP A 159 -2.60 17.64 12.55
N GLY A 160 -3.65 17.16 13.21
CA GLY A 160 -4.64 16.26 12.62
C GLY A 160 -5.44 16.86 11.44
N LYS A 161 -5.39 18.19 11.23
CA LYS A 161 -6.01 18.85 10.06
C LYS A 161 -5.10 18.83 8.83
N ASN A 162 -3.82 18.53 9.03
CA ASN A 162 -2.80 18.43 8.00
C ASN A 162 -2.47 16.95 7.73
N LEU A 163 -3.49 16.23 7.26
CA LEU A 163 -3.50 14.77 7.17
C LEU A 163 -3.50 14.27 5.73
N ALA A 164 -2.64 13.29 5.44
CA ALA A 164 -2.69 12.46 4.23
C ALA A 164 -2.99 10.99 4.56
N VAL A 165 -3.31 10.21 3.53
CA VAL A 165 -3.39 8.74 3.60
C VAL A 165 -2.43 8.14 2.59
N VAL A 166 -1.70 7.11 2.99
CA VAL A 166 -0.61 6.49 2.22
C VAL A 166 -0.69 4.98 2.40
N GLY A 167 -0.46 4.20 1.35
CA GLY A 167 -0.37 2.75 1.50
C GLY A 167 0.13 2.03 0.27
N ASN A 168 0.65 0.82 0.49
CA ASN A 168 1.19 -0.05 -0.57
C ASN A 168 0.30 -1.26 -0.84
N SER A 169 0.17 -1.67 -2.11
CA SER A 169 -0.58 -2.88 -2.49
C SER A 169 -2.05 -2.81 -2.02
N VAL A 170 -2.52 -3.75 -1.19
CA VAL A 170 -3.82 -3.67 -0.52
C VAL A 170 -3.93 -2.48 0.45
N GLY A 171 -2.81 -1.97 0.98
CA GLY A 171 -2.76 -0.70 1.67
C GLY A 171 -3.09 0.47 0.75
N GLY A 172 -2.70 0.39 -0.52
CA GLY A 172 -3.12 1.33 -1.57
C GLY A 172 -4.61 1.24 -1.88
N ASN A 173 -5.18 0.03 -1.86
CA ASN A 173 -6.63 -0.18 -1.91
C ASN A 173 -7.32 0.57 -0.77
N MET A 174 -6.92 0.26 0.47
CA MET A 174 -7.51 0.82 1.67
C MET A 174 -7.30 2.34 1.76
N THR A 175 -6.21 2.87 1.21
CA THR A 175 -5.96 4.32 1.04
C THR A 175 -7.04 4.98 0.17
N ALA A 176 -7.35 4.41 -1.00
CA ALA A 176 -8.45 4.89 -1.85
C ALA A 176 -9.80 4.83 -1.12
N VAL A 177 -10.01 3.76 -0.36
CA VAL A 177 -11.23 3.55 0.42
C VAL A 177 -11.34 4.57 1.57
N MET A 178 -10.25 4.95 2.23
CA MET A 178 -10.26 6.00 3.26
C MET A 178 -10.71 7.34 2.67
N ALA A 179 -10.25 7.68 1.47
CA ALA A 179 -10.68 8.88 0.77
C ALA A 179 -12.19 8.84 0.44
N LEU A 180 -12.69 7.70 -0.05
CA LEU A 180 -14.11 7.49 -0.33
C LEU A 180 -14.98 7.54 0.94
N MET A 181 -14.56 6.85 2.01
CA MET A 181 -15.27 6.85 3.29
C MET A 181 -15.29 8.24 3.91
N ALA A 182 -14.18 8.98 3.88
CA ALA A 182 -14.12 10.34 4.40
C ALA A 182 -15.06 11.27 3.65
N LYS A 183 -15.11 11.19 2.32
CA LYS A 183 -16.09 11.94 1.52
C LYS A 183 -17.53 11.57 1.90
N ASN A 184 -17.85 10.28 1.94
CA ASN A 184 -19.22 9.82 2.16
C ASN A 184 -19.74 10.08 3.59
N ASN A 185 -18.83 10.21 4.56
CA ASN A 185 -19.16 10.49 5.96
C ASN A 185 -18.86 11.94 6.38
N ASN A 186 -18.58 12.84 5.43
CA ASN A 186 -18.32 14.27 5.67
C ASN A 186 -17.09 14.59 6.56
N GLY A 187 -16.05 13.77 6.48
CA GLY A 187 -14.80 13.98 7.19
C GLY A 187 -14.09 12.68 7.53
N PRO A 188 -12.83 12.72 8.00
CA PRO A 188 -12.04 13.92 8.20
C PRO A 188 -11.54 14.49 6.86
N HIS A 189 -11.03 15.73 6.86
CA HIS A 189 -10.41 16.29 5.66
C HIS A 189 -9.07 15.61 5.40
N ILE A 190 -8.91 15.04 4.20
CA ILE A 190 -7.68 14.44 3.71
C ILE A 190 -7.10 15.36 2.65
N LYS A 191 -5.83 15.76 2.77
CA LYS A 191 -5.15 16.66 1.82
C LYS A 191 -4.53 15.93 0.62
N LEU A 192 -4.18 14.66 0.79
CA LEU A 192 -3.46 13.87 -0.21
C LEU A 192 -3.73 12.37 0.02
N GLN A 193 -3.84 11.63 -1.08
CA GLN A 193 -3.77 10.16 -1.09
C GLN A 193 -2.55 9.70 -1.91
N VAL A 194 -1.70 8.84 -1.33
CA VAL A 194 -0.54 8.24 -2.02
C VAL A 194 -0.73 6.74 -2.12
N LEU A 195 -0.97 6.27 -3.34
CA LEU A 195 -1.27 4.89 -3.66
C LEU A 195 -0.05 4.24 -4.31
N LEU A 196 0.68 3.44 -3.54
CA LEU A 196 1.85 2.71 -4.00
C LEU A 196 1.39 1.35 -4.55
N TRP A 197 1.47 1.17 -5.87
CA TRP A 197 1.09 -0.05 -6.62
C TRP A 197 -0.22 -0.69 -6.11
N PRO A 198 -1.34 0.06 -6.14
CA PRO A 198 -2.55 -0.30 -5.43
C PRO A 198 -3.28 -1.49 -6.06
N VAL A 199 -3.92 -2.30 -5.21
CA VAL A 199 -5.08 -3.10 -5.63
C VAL A 199 -6.27 -2.15 -5.79
N ALA A 200 -6.89 -2.11 -6.96
CA ALA A 200 -8.03 -1.25 -7.26
C ALA A 200 -9.29 -2.03 -7.67
N ASN A 201 -9.16 -3.30 -8.04
CA ASN A 201 -10.30 -4.09 -8.52
C ASN A 201 -10.16 -5.59 -8.22
N ALA A 202 -11.29 -6.26 -8.02
CA ALA A 202 -11.36 -7.71 -7.97
C ALA A 202 -11.60 -8.33 -9.36
N ASP A 203 -10.79 -7.95 -10.34
CA ASP A 203 -10.80 -8.49 -11.70
C ASP A 203 -9.41 -8.99 -12.08
N PHE A 204 -9.31 -10.27 -12.44
CA PHE A 204 -8.05 -10.96 -12.69
C PHE A 204 -7.72 -11.10 -14.18
N GLU A 205 -8.41 -10.35 -15.04
CA GLU A 205 -8.36 -10.50 -16.51
C GLU A 205 -7.79 -9.29 -17.25
N THR A 206 -7.22 -8.31 -16.55
CA THR A 206 -6.47 -7.21 -17.20
C THR A 206 -5.29 -7.74 -18.05
N VAL A 207 -4.75 -6.90 -18.94
CA VAL A 207 -3.58 -7.29 -19.74
C VAL A 207 -2.40 -7.60 -18.82
N SER A 208 -2.13 -6.76 -17.82
CA SER A 208 -1.07 -6.99 -16.84
C SER A 208 -1.26 -8.28 -16.02
N TYR A 209 -2.48 -8.60 -15.58
CA TYR A 209 -2.75 -9.87 -14.88
C TYR A 209 -2.42 -11.09 -15.72
N ASN A 210 -2.69 -11.01 -17.02
CA ASN A 210 -2.45 -12.10 -17.97
C ASN A 210 -0.98 -12.16 -18.41
N GLU A 211 -0.33 -11.02 -18.57
CA GLU A 211 1.07 -10.91 -19.02
C GLU A 211 2.07 -11.30 -17.92
N PHE A 212 1.77 -10.98 -16.66
CA PHE A 212 2.67 -11.16 -15.52
C PHE A 212 2.14 -12.16 -14.48
N SER A 213 1.30 -13.10 -14.90
CA SER A 213 0.58 -14.01 -14.00
C SER A 213 1.46 -14.81 -13.04
N GLU A 214 2.74 -15.03 -13.40
CA GLU A 214 3.68 -15.90 -12.69
C GLU A 214 5.13 -15.37 -12.76
N GLY A 215 5.97 -15.84 -11.81
CA GLY A 215 7.44 -15.71 -11.87
C GLY A 215 8.01 -14.31 -11.63
N ARG A 216 7.19 -13.35 -11.22
CA ARG A 216 7.56 -11.93 -10.98
C ARG A 216 7.17 -11.48 -9.57
N PHE A 217 7.42 -12.34 -8.58
CA PHE A 217 7.02 -12.18 -7.18
C PHE A 217 5.50 -12.29 -6.94
N LEU A 218 4.71 -11.25 -7.22
CA LEU A 218 3.26 -11.30 -7.05
C LEU A 218 2.62 -12.06 -8.23
N THR A 219 1.91 -13.13 -7.94
CA THR A 219 1.23 -13.95 -8.96
C THR A 219 -0.27 -13.69 -9.01
N LYS A 220 -0.91 -14.07 -10.13
CA LYS A 220 -2.38 -14.04 -10.27
C LYS A 220 -3.05 -14.93 -9.21
N ASN A 221 -2.47 -16.09 -8.89
CA ASN A 221 -3.04 -17.01 -7.90
C ASN A 221 -2.94 -16.46 -6.48
N MET A 222 -1.83 -15.81 -6.13
CA MET A 222 -1.70 -15.10 -4.86
C MET A 222 -2.81 -14.05 -4.71
N MET A 223 -3.04 -13.23 -5.74
CA MET A 223 -4.13 -12.23 -5.72
C MET A 223 -5.51 -12.86 -5.55
N LYS A 224 -5.80 -13.98 -6.23
CA LYS A 224 -7.06 -14.72 -6.03
C LYS A 224 -7.20 -15.22 -4.58
N TRP A 225 -6.13 -15.77 -4.02
CA TRP A 225 -6.09 -16.25 -2.64
C TRP A 225 -6.27 -15.13 -1.62
N PHE A 226 -5.62 -13.98 -1.81
CA PHE A 226 -5.80 -12.79 -0.98
C PHE A 226 -7.25 -12.30 -0.97
N TRP A 227 -7.86 -12.17 -2.16
CA TRP A 227 -9.27 -11.79 -2.27
C TRP A 227 -10.22 -12.82 -1.63
N GLU A 228 -9.89 -14.11 -1.68
CA GLU A 228 -10.70 -15.16 -1.04
C GLU A 228 -10.65 -15.08 0.49
N ASN A 229 -9.47 -14.82 1.05
CA ASN A 229 -9.32 -14.63 2.50
C ASN A 229 -10.02 -13.34 2.97
N TYR A 230 -9.94 -12.26 2.18
CA TYR A 230 -10.49 -10.95 2.53
C TYR A 230 -12.00 -10.84 2.36
N LEU A 231 -12.52 -11.26 1.19
CA LEU A 231 -13.93 -11.11 0.81
C LEU A 231 -14.36 -12.30 -0.07
N PRO A 232 -14.72 -13.46 0.53
CA PRO A 232 -15.14 -14.66 -0.21
C PRO A 232 -16.48 -14.47 -0.96
N ASP A 233 -17.32 -13.53 -0.50
CA ASP A 233 -18.55 -13.15 -1.20
C ASP A 233 -18.22 -12.34 -2.47
N THR A 234 -18.17 -13.01 -3.62
CA THR A 234 -17.78 -12.42 -4.90
C THR A 234 -18.73 -11.31 -5.36
N GLU A 235 -20.02 -11.37 -5.00
CA GLU A 235 -20.99 -10.34 -5.37
C GLU A 235 -20.72 -9.02 -4.68
N LYS A 236 -20.15 -9.04 -3.47
CA LYS A 236 -19.76 -7.83 -2.73
C LYS A 236 -18.44 -7.24 -3.20
N ARG A 237 -17.62 -7.98 -3.95
CA ARG A 237 -16.35 -7.45 -4.46
C ARG A 237 -16.53 -6.26 -5.40
N LYS A 238 -17.72 -6.04 -5.96
CA LYS A 238 -18.08 -4.86 -6.77
C LYS A 238 -18.38 -3.59 -5.96
N GLU A 239 -18.50 -3.69 -4.63
CA GLU A 239 -18.69 -2.54 -3.77
C GLU A 239 -17.47 -1.60 -3.85
N ILE A 240 -17.71 -0.29 -3.85
CA ILE A 240 -16.65 0.72 -4.05
C ILE A 240 -15.62 0.75 -2.92
N TYR A 241 -15.96 0.19 -1.75
CA TYR A 241 -15.05 0.08 -0.61
C TYR A 241 -14.22 -1.21 -0.63
N ALA A 242 -14.48 -2.11 -1.58
CA ALA A 242 -13.63 -3.25 -1.89
C ALA A 242 -12.86 -3.01 -3.19
N SER A 243 -13.58 -2.69 -4.27
CA SER A 243 -13.01 -2.37 -5.58
C SER A 243 -13.25 -0.90 -5.92
N PRO A 244 -12.38 0.05 -5.49
CA PRO A 244 -12.56 1.47 -5.75
C PRO A 244 -12.58 1.81 -7.25
N LEU A 245 -12.02 0.96 -8.12
CA LEU A 245 -12.16 1.10 -9.58
C LEU A 245 -13.62 1.02 -10.06
N GLN A 246 -14.53 0.41 -9.28
CA GLN A 246 -15.96 0.32 -9.60
C GLN A 246 -16.73 1.60 -9.28
N ALA A 247 -16.15 2.56 -8.53
CA ALA A 247 -16.82 3.81 -8.18
C ALA A 247 -17.19 4.65 -9.41
N SER A 248 -18.37 5.25 -9.44
CA SER A 248 -18.78 6.18 -10.51
C SER A 248 -17.97 7.47 -10.47
N LEU A 249 -17.98 8.24 -11.57
CA LEU A 249 -17.31 9.56 -11.62
C LEU A 249 -17.83 10.51 -10.52
N GLU A 250 -19.14 10.51 -10.25
CA GLU A 250 -19.72 11.31 -9.17
C GLU A 250 -19.28 10.84 -7.77
N GLN A 251 -19.06 9.54 -7.59
CA GLN A 251 -18.50 9.00 -6.34
C GLN A 251 -17.03 9.40 -6.16
N LEU A 252 -16.26 9.55 -7.24
CA LEU A 252 -14.85 9.96 -7.21
C LEU A 252 -14.63 11.48 -7.19
N LYS A 253 -15.60 12.27 -7.66
CA LYS A 253 -15.50 13.72 -7.73
C LYS A 253 -15.24 14.35 -6.36
N GLY A 254 -14.24 15.23 -6.26
CA GLY A 254 -13.91 15.90 -5.00
C GLY A 254 -13.13 15.06 -4.00
N LEU A 255 -12.65 13.86 -4.39
CA LEU A 255 -11.61 13.16 -3.63
C LEU A 255 -10.30 13.97 -3.61
N PRO A 256 -9.42 13.76 -2.60
CA PRO A 256 -8.16 14.48 -2.49
C PRO A 256 -7.23 14.22 -3.68
N PRO A 257 -6.29 15.17 -3.98
CA PRO A 257 -5.20 14.94 -4.90
C PRO A 257 -4.51 13.60 -4.68
N ALA A 258 -4.12 12.93 -5.77
CA ALA A 258 -3.55 11.60 -5.73
C ALA A 258 -2.17 11.51 -6.37
N LEU A 259 -1.24 10.83 -5.70
CA LEU A 259 -0.08 10.23 -6.35
C LEU A 259 -0.35 8.73 -6.46
N VAL A 260 -0.33 8.21 -7.69
CA VAL A 260 -0.40 6.77 -7.95
C VAL A 260 0.92 6.34 -8.58
N GLN A 261 1.64 5.45 -7.89
CA GLN A 261 2.83 4.81 -8.44
C GLN A 261 2.49 3.38 -8.86
N THR A 262 2.95 2.93 -10.02
CA THR A 262 2.78 1.54 -10.48
C THR A 262 4.12 0.94 -10.88
N ALA A 263 4.25 -0.38 -10.78
CA ALA A 263 5.38 -1.13 -11.33
C ALA A 263 5.07 -1.60 -12.75
N GLU A 264 6.06 -1.58 -13.64
CA GLU A 264 5.88 -2.07 -15.01
C GLU A 264 5.56 -3.56 -15.09
N ASN A 265 6.20 -4.37 -14.25
CA ASN A 265 6.15 -5.83 -14.26
C ASN A 265 5.29 -6.36 -13.10
N ASP A 266 4.04 -5.90 -13.02
CA ASP A 266 3.12 -6.17 -11.92
C ASP A 266 1.72 -6.50 -12.47
N VAL A 267 1.09 -7.55 -11.94
CA VAL A 267 -0.29 -7.93 -12.29
C VAL A 267 -1.29 -6.80 -12.00
N LEU A 268 -1.04 -5.97 -10.99
CA LEU A 268 -1.91 -4.86 -10.58
C LEU A 268 -1.70 -3.57 -11.37
N ARG A 269 -0.71 -3.53 -12.27
CA ARG A 269 -0.34 -2.30 -12.99
C ARG A 269 -1.54 -1.66 -13.68
N ASP A 270 -2.26 -2.43 -14.49
CA ASP A 270 -3.31 -1.87 -15.34
C ASP A 270 -4.51 -1.37 -14.53
N GLU A 271 -4.86 -2.04 -13.42
CA GLU A 271 -5.97 -1.58 -12.55
C GLU A 271 -5.61 -0.34 -11.75
N GLY A 272 -4.37 -0.23 -11.24
CA GLY A 272 -3.89 0.98 -10.58
C GLY A 272 -3.87 2.18 -11.54
N GLU A 273 -3.39 1.98 -12.77
CA GLU A 273 -3.41 3.02 -13.81
C GLU A 273 -4.83 3.37 -14.26
N ALA A 274 -5.73 2.39 -14.40
CA ALA A 274 -7.12 2.64 -14.73
C ALA A 274 -7.80 3.46 -13.63
N TYR A 275 -7.51 3.18 -12.36
CA TYR A 275 -8.06 3.95 -11.24
C TYR A 275 -7.55 5.40 -11.25
N ALA A 276 -6.24 5.60 -11.47
CA ALA A 276 -5.67 6.94 -11.61
C ALA A 276 -6.30 7.75 -12.75
N ARG A 277 -6.54 7.12 -13.91
CA ARG A 277 -7.25 7.75 -15.05
C ARG A 277 -8.69 8.08 -14.69
N LYS A 278 -9.39 7.19 -13.97
CA LYS A 278 -10.79 7.40 -13.54
C LYS A 278 -10.91 8.53 -12.52
N LEU A 279 -9.96 8.64 -11.58
CA LEU A 279 -9.85 9.80 -10.68
C LEU A 279 -9.68 11.10 -11.47
N ASN A 280 -8.78 11.10 -12.45
CA ASN A 280 -8.55 12.28 -13.30
C ASN A 280 -9.79 12.66 -14.12
N GLU A 281 -10.49 11.69 -14.70
CA GLU A 281 -11.75 11.89 -15.42
C GLU A 281 -12.84 12.50 -14.51
N ALA A 282 -12.85 12.13 -13.22
CA ALA A 282 -13.75 12.72 -12.21
C ALA A 282 -13.32 14.12 -11.72
N GLY A 283 -12.23 14.68 -12.26
CA GLY A 283 -11.71 16.01 -11.94
C GLY A 283 -10.76 16.07 -10.75
N VAL A 284 -10.24 14.94 -10.27
CA VAL A 284 -9.22 14.89 -9.21
C VAL A 284 -7.85 15.25 -9.79
N GLU A 285 -7.05 16.01 -9.05
CA GLU A 285 -5.63 16.23 -9.38
C GLU A 285 -4.86 14.92 -9.21
N VAL A 286 -4.29 14.37 -10.28
CA VAL A 286 -3.63 13.07 -10.26
C VAL A 286 -2.23 13.17 -10.86
N THR A 287 -1.25 12.66 -10.14
CA THR A 287 0.05 12.27 -10.68
C THR A 287 0.07 10.75 -10.80
N LEU A 288 0.21 10.24 -12.03
CA LEU A 288 0.41 8.81 -12.29
C LEU A 288 1.85 8.57 -12.76
N THR A 289 2.62 7.77 -12.03
CA THR A 289 4.00 7.43 -12.38
C THR A 289 4.20 5.93 -12.45
N ARG A 290 4.51 5.41 -13.64
CA ARG A 290 4.96 4.02 -13.81
C ARG A 290 6.47 3.95 -13.65
N TYR A 291 6.94 3.11 -12.74
CA TYR A 291 8.35 2.78 -12.59
C TYR A 291 8.69 1.54 -13.43
N SER A 292 9.43 1.80 -14.51
CA SER A 292 9.91 0.76 -15.43
C SER A 292 10.99 -0.10 -14.77
N GLY A 293 11.10 -1.36 -15.17
CA GLY A 293 12.10 -2.28 -14.61
C GLY A 293 11.79 -2.89 -13.25
N LEU A 294 10.72 -2.42 -12.57
CA LEU A 294 10.34 -2.84 -11.22
C LEU A 294 9.18 -3.87 -11.24
N ILE A 295 9.09 -4.63 -10.15
CA ILE A 295 8.05 -5.63 -9.83
C ILE A 295 7.14 -5.13 -8.70
N HIS A 296 6.03 -5.80 -8.42
CA HIS A 296 5.18 -5.49 -7.26
C HIS A 296 5.96 -5.39 -5.94
N ASP A 297 5.53 -4.50 -5.04
CA ASP A 297 6.14 -4.28 -3.72
C ASP A 297 7.64 -3.90 -3.75
N TYR A 298 8.10 -3.32 -4.85
CA TYR A 298 9.48 -2.85 -5.01
C TYR A 298 9.93 -1.94 -3.85
N GLY A 299 9.08 -1.01 -3.42
CA GLY A 299 9.40 -0.13 -2.30
C GLY A 299 9.11 -0.75 -0.93
N LEU A 300 8.60 -1.98 -0.82
CA LEU A 300 8.46 -2.70 0.46
C LEU A 300 9.67 -3.60 0.70
N LEU A 301 10.05 -4.40 -0.30
CA LEU A 301 11.02 -5.49 -0.16
C LEU A 301 12.40 -4.98 0.24
N ASN A 302 12.84 -5.30 1.46
CA ASN A 302 14.14 -4.87 1.99
C ASN A 302 15.32 -5.26 1.08
N PRO A 303 15.38 -6.47 0.48
CA PRO A 303 16.45 -6.83 -0.45
C PRO A 303 16.58 -5.94 -1.70
N LEU A 304 15.57 -5.12 -2.00
CA LEU A 304 15.56 -4.22 -3.15
C LEU A 304 15.78 -2.74 -2.76
N ALA A 305 15.89 -2.42 -1.46
CA ALA A 305 15.82 -1.04 -0.96
C ALA A 305 16.89 -0.11 -1.55
N ASP A 306 18.08 -0.63 -1.84
CA ASP A 306 19.22 0.16 -2.33
C ASP A 306 19.26 0.34 -3.86
N ILE A 307 18.28 -0.19 -4.59
CA ILE A 307 18.19 0.02 -6.04
C ILE A 307 17.86 1.50 -6.30
N PRO A 308 18.64 2.23 -7.13
CA PRO A 308 18.46 3.67 -7.33
C PRO A 308 17.05 4.09 -7.79
N ALA A 309 16.41 3.27 -8.63
CA ALA A 309 15.05 3.50 -9.08
C ALA A 309 14.02 3.45 -7.94
N ILE A 310 14.24 2.58 -6.95
CA ILE A 310 13.37 2.43 -5.78
C ILE A 310 13.57 3.61 -4.83
N GLN A 311 14.82 3.99 -4.56
CA GLN A 311 15.12 5.21 -3.78
C GLN A 311 14.49 6.46 -4.40
N THR A 312 14.55 6.59 -5.73
CA THR A 312 13.89 7.68 -6.47
C THR A 312 12.37 7.64 -6.32
N ALA A 313 11.76 6.45 -6.36
CA ALA A 313 10.32 6.29 -6.16
C ALA A 313 9.87 6.73 -4.77
N ILE A 314 10.61 6.34 -3.73
CA ILE A 314 10.33 6.76 -2.36
C ILE A 314 10.54 8.26 -2.18
N LEU A 315 11.61 8.84 -2.74
CA LEU A 315 11.85 10.28 -2.72
C LEU A 315 10.73 11.06 -3.42
N GLN A 316 10.21 10.57 -4.55
CA GLN A 316 9.07 11.20 -5.22
C GLN A 316 7.83 11.20 -4.31
N ALA A 317 7.50 10.05 -3.71
CA ALA A 317 6.36 9.94 -2.81
C ALA A 317 6.50 10.88 -1.60
N ALA A 318 7.67 10.87 -0.95
CA ALA A 318 7.98 11.74 0.17
C ALA A 318 7.93 13.23 -0.19
N ALA A 319 8.44 13.61 -1.36
CA ALA A 319 8.38 14.99 -1.84
C ALA A 319 6.95 15.48 -2.04
N VAL A 320 6.06 14.64 -2.60
CA VAL A 320 4.64 14.97 -2.78
C VAL A 320 3.92 15.09 -1.43
N ILE A 321 4.20 14.19 -0.48
CA ILE A 321 3.69 14.28 0.90
C ILE A 321 4.13 15.59 1.54
N LYS A 322 5.43 15.89 1.50
CA LYS A 322 6.01 17.10 2.06
C LYS A 322 5.43 18.36 1.45
N ASP A 323 5.16 18.38 0.14
CA ASP A 323 4.63 19.56 -0.53
C ASP A 323 3.16 19.82 -0.21
N LYS A 324 2.32 18.77 -0.23
CA LYS A 324 0.88 18.89 0.03
C LYS A 324 0.55 19.09 1.51
N LEU A 325 1.45 18.68 2.41
CA LEU A 325 1.29 18.85 3.86
C LEU A 325 2.04 20.08 4.42
N LYS A 326 2.36 21.07 3.59
CA LYS A 326 2.77 22.40 4.08
C LYS A 326 1.59 23.19 4.65
#